data_AF-A0A4Q4VZN3-F1
#
_entry.id   AF-A0A4Q4VZN3-F1
#
_cell.length_a   1.000
_cell.length_b   1.000
_cell.length_c   1.000
_cell.angle_alpha   90.00
_cell.angle_beta   90.00
_cell.angle_gamma   90.00
#
_symmetry.space_group_name_H-M   'P 1'
#
loop_
_entity.id
_entity.type
_entity.pdbx_description
1 polymer ?
#
loop_
_entity_poly.entity_id
_entity_poly.type
_entity_poly.pdbx_seq_one_letter_code
_entity_poly.pdbx_strand_id
1 'polypeptide(L)'
;MVVGFGRIIVLEMLHLRIQFLDLDITAPPDPTAIAESLLRFQMAGNWEKDDTASSPLLHPVESELYLDKSGRFYIPRFKLNKGQDDRSNLGHRNITKQIAIREKTVELVQRETQDASCYLLDGKAWQTIFSCSI
;
A
#
# COMPACT_ATOMS: atom_id res chain seq x y z
N MET A 1 6.07 -17.50 1.83
CA MET A 1 7.53 -17.22 1.89
C MET A 1 8.19 -17.08 0.52
N VAL A 2 7.75 -17.78 -0.54
CA VAL A 2 8.38 -17.71 -1.88
C VAL A 2 8.36 -16.32 -2.55
N VAL A 3 7.27 -15.56 -2.40
CA VAL A 3 7.12 -14.22 -3.01
C VAL A 3 8.20 -13.25 -2.52
N GLY A 4 8.46 -13.23 -1.21
CA GLY A 4 9.47 -12.35 -0.61
C GLY A 4 10.89 -12.65 -1.12
N PHE A 5 11.20 -13.92 -1.35
CA PHE A 5 12.49 -14.31 -1.94
C PHE A 5 12.59 -13.87 -3.41
N GLY A 6 11.52 -14.05 -4.19
CA GLY A 6 11.48 -13.57 -5.57
C GLY A 6 11.64 -12.06 -5.72
N ARG A 7 11.09 -11.27 -4.79
CA ARG A 7 11.32 -9.81 -4.75
C ARG A 7 12.81 -9.46 -4.68
N ILE A 8 13.57 -10.21 -3.91
CA ILE A 8 15.02 -10.00 -3.77
C ILE A 8 15.72 -10.36 -5.08
N ILE A 9 15.41 -11.53 -5.65
CA ILE A 9 16.04 -11.99 -6.90
C ILE A 9 15.81 -10.98 -8.04
N VAL A 10 14.60 -10.44 -8.19
CA VAL A 10 14.29 -9.46 -9.24
C VAL A 10 15.13 -8.19 -9.08
N LEU A 11 15.50 -7.81 -7.85
CA LEU A 11 16.35 -6.65 -7.58
C LEU A 11 17.85 -6.96 -7.73
N GLU A 12 18.27 -8.20 -7.47
CA GLU A 12 19.67 -8.63 -7.62
C GLU A 12 20.03 -8.97 -9.07
N MET A 13 19.08 -9.54 -9.82
CA MET A 13 19.27 -10.01 -11.20
C MET A 13 18.27 -9.32 -12.14
N LEU A 14 18.56 -8.08 -12.54
CA LEU A 14 17.66 -7.24 -13.35
C LEU A 14 17.26 -7.84 -14.72
N HIS A 15 18.03 -8.80 -15.24
CA HIS A 15 17.71 -9.49 -16.50
C HIS A 15 16.69 -10.62 -16.32
N LEU A 16 16.44 -11.02 -15.07
CA LEU A 16 15.50 -12.08 -14.73
C LEU A 16 14.10 -11.51 -14.60
N ARG A 17 13.14 -12.14 -15.28
CA ARG A 17 11.73 -11.79 -15.16
C ARG A 17 11.01 -12.88 -14.39
N ILE A 18 10.46 -12.51 -13.25
CA ILE A 18 9.60 -13.35 -12.44
C ILE A 18 8.28 -12.60 -12.26
N GLN A 19 7.17 -13.32 -12.42
CA GLN A 19 5.84 -12.86 -12.04
C GLN A 19 5.22 -13.84 -11.05
N PHE A 20 4.69 -13.31 -9.96
CA PHE A 20 3.89 -14.02 -8.98
C PHE A 20 2.42 -13.76 -9.24
N LEU A 21 1.66 -14.83 -9.46
CA LEU A 21 0.21 -14.79 -9.54
C LEU A 21 -0.37 -15.44 -8.28
N ASP A 22 -0.94 -14.63 -7.42
CA ASP A 22 -1.68 -15.07 -6.23
C ASP A 22 -3.16 -15.25 -6.58
N LEU A 23 -3.77 -16.31 -6.06
CA LEU A 23 -5.12 -16.73 -6.42
C LEU A 23 -6.00 -16.73 -5.17
N ASP A 24 -7.22 -16.20 -5.31
CA ASP A 24 -8.23 -16.30 -4.25
C ASP A 24 -8.53 -17.78 -3.93
N ILE A 25 -8.31 -18.17 -2.66
CA ILE A 25 -8.53 -19.55 -2.19
C ILE A 25 -10.01 -19.88 -1.95
N THR A 26 -10.89 -18.87 -1.99
CA THR A 26 -12.32 -19.03 -1.64
C THR A 26 -13.17 -19.53 -2.81
N ALA A 27 -12.63 -19.54 -4.03
CA ALA A 27 -13.31 -19.98 -5.24
C ALA A 27 -12.31 -20.66 -6.20
N PRO A 28 -12.77 -21.55 -7.09
CA PRO A 28 -11.92 -22.06 -8.15
C PRO A 28 -11.47 -20.89 -9.05
N PRO A 29 -10.17 -20.80 -9.38
CA PRO A 29 -9.67 -19.69 -10.18
C PRO A 29 -10.15 -19.80 -11.63
N ASP A 30 -10.41 -18.66 -12.28
CA ASP A 30 -10.76 -18.63 -13.69
C ASP A 30 -9.55 -19.05 -14.56
N PRO A 31 -9.63 -20.20 -15.27
CA PRO A 31 -8.53 -20.67 -16.10
C PRO A 31 -8.22 -19.72 -17.27
N THR A 32 -9.22 -18.97 -17.74
CA THR A 32 -9.05 -18.00 -18.83
C THR A 32 -8.19 -16.83 -18.37
N ALA A 33 -8.51 -16.25 -17.22
CA ALA A 33 -7.71 -15.21 -16.59
C ALA A 33 -6.25 -15.66 -16.36
N ILE A 34 -6.03 -16.88 -15.86
CA ILE A 34 -4.67 -17.42 -15.68
C ILE A 34 -3.92 -17.48 -17.02
N ALA A 35 -4.54 -18.07 -18.06
CA ALA A 35 -3.94 -18.16 -19.38
C ALA A 35 -3.62 -16.78 -19.98
N GLU A 36 -4.55 -15.82 -19.85
CA GLU A 36 -4.32 -14.44 -20.29
C GLU A 36 -3.14 -13.78 -19.57
N SER A 37 -3.02 -13.96 -18.25
CA SER A 37 -1.92 -13.38 -17.47
C SER A 37 -0.56 -13.92 -17.93
N LEU A 38 -0.47 -15.24 -18.17
CA LEU A 38 0.74 -15.89 -18.66
C LEU A 38 1.10 -15.40 -20.07
N LEU A 39 0.12 -15.30 -20.97
CA LEU A 39 0.35 -14.80 -22.33
C LEU A 39 0.80 -13.35 -22.33
N ARG A 40 0.17 -12.48 -21.53
CA ARG A 40 0.58 -11.08 -21.38
C ARG A 40 2.01 -10.98 -20.84
N PHE A 41 2.36 -11.77 -19.83
CA PHE A 41 3.72 -11.80 -19.27
C PHE A 41 4.77 -12.20 -20.32
N GLN A 42 4.50 -13.27 -21.08
CA GLN A 42 5.41 -13.75 -22.13
C GLN A 42 5.56 -12.72 -23.28
N MET A 43 4.44 -12.17 -23.76
CA MET A 43 4.45 -11.22 -24.88
C MET A 43 5.11 -9.89 -24.50
N ALA A 44 4.80 -9.34 -23.33
CA ALA A 44 5.42 -8.12 -22.85
C ALA A 44 6.95 -8.30 -22.72
N GLY A 45 7.39 -9.47 -22.30
CA GLY A 45 8.81 -9.79 -22.25
C GLY A 45 9.49 -9.93 -23.63
N ASN A 46 8.76 -10.23 -24.69
CA ASN A 46 9.32 -10.24 -26.04
C ASN A 46 9.40 -8.82 -26.61
N TRP A 47 8.37 -8.01 -26.38
CA TRP A 47 8.31 -6.63 -26.85
C TRP A 47 9.30 -5.71 -26.14
N GLU A 48 9.60 -5.93 -24.87
CA GLU A 48 10.64 -5.18 -24.15
C GLU A 48 12.05 -5.38 -24.75
N LYS A 49 12.29 -6.52 -25.41
CA LYS A 49 13.58 -6.84 -26.05
C LYS A 49 13.66 -6.38 -27.50
N ASP A 50 12.53 -5.98 -28.08
CA ASP A 50 12.43 -5.59 -29.47
C ASP A 50 12.65 -4.07 -29.58
N ASP A 51 13.92 -3.66 -29.75
CA ASP A 51 14.34 -2.26 -29.94
C ASP A 51 13.67 -1.57 -31.15
N THR A 52 12.94 -2.33 -31.97
CA THR A 52 12.24 -1.87 -33.16
C THR A 52 10.89 -1.21 -32.87
N ALA A 53 10.36 -1.33 -31.65
CA ALA A 53 9.12 -0.68 -31.25
C ALA A 53 9.34 0.81 -30.97
N SER A 54 8.98 1.67 -31.94
CA SER A 54 9.07 3.14 -31.89
C SER A 54 8.23 3.81 -30.77
N SER A 55 7.63 3.03 -29.85
CA SER A 55 6.83 3.54 -28.75
C SER A 55 7.05 2.71 -27.49
N PRO A 56 7.31 3.34 -26.32
CA PRO A 56 7.49 2.62 -25.08
C PRO A 56 6.22 1.86 -24.71
N LEU A 57 6.38 0.63 -24.24
CA LEU A 57 5.27 -0.19 -23.76
C LEU A 57 4.58 0.53 -22.60
N LEU A 58 3.35 1.01 -22.80
CA LEU A 58 2.57 1.69 -21.75
C LEU A 58 2.06 0.73 -20.66
N HIS A 59 2.18 -0.57 -20.89
CA HIS A 59 1.78 -1.61 -19.97
C HIS A 59 3.02 -2.24 -19.32
N PRO A 60 3.48 -1.73 -18.16
CA PRO A 60 4.63 -2.31 -17.47
C PRO A 60 4.35 -3.75 -17.06
N VAL A 61 5.39 -4.58 -17.08
CA VAL A 61 5.31 -5.95 -16.57
C VAL A 61 5.30 -5.91 -15.05
N GLU A 62 4.17 -6.30 -14.47
CA GLU A 62 4.02 -6.36 -13.02
C GLU A 62 4.60 -7.67 -12.46
N SER A 63 5.49 -7.54 -11.47
CA SER A 63 6.09 -8.70 -10.80
C SER A 63 5.11 -9.46 -9.90
N GLU A 64 4.01 -8.82 -9.48
CA GLU A 64 3.03 -9.39 -8.56
C GLU A 64 1.61 -9.04 -8.99
N LEU A 65 0.75 -10.06 -9.06
CA LEU A 65 -0.66 -9.98 -9.41
C LEU A 65 -1.48 -10.80 -8.42
N TYR A 66 -2.66 -10.30 -8.06
CA TYR A 66 -3.68 -11.06 -7.33
C TYR A 66 -4.94 -11.19 -8.19
N LEU A 67 -5.42 -12.41 -8.39
CA LEU A 67 -6.67 -12.70 -9.09
C LEU A 67 -7.79 -12.94 -8.08
N ASP A 68 -8.82 -12.09 -8.09
CA ASP A 68 -9.99 -12.28 -7.25
C ASP A 68 -10.96 -13.33 -7.81
N LYS A 69 -11.87 -13.81 -6.96
CA LYS A 69 -12.96 -14.73 -7.34
C LYS A 69 -13.90 -14.25 -8.45
N SER A 70 -13.87 -12.97 -8.81
CA SER A 70 -14.66 -12.40 -9.91
C SER A 70 -13.86 -12.22 -11.20
N GLY A 71 -12.63 -12.75 -11.26
CA GLY A 71 -11.77 -12.67 -12.43
C GLY A 71 -11.04 -11.35 -12.59
N ARG A 72 -10.99 -10.50 -11.55
CA ARG A 72 -10.30 -9.20 -11.61
C ARG A 72 -8.87 -9.31 -11.10
N PHE A 73 -7.95 -8.67 -11.83
CA PHE A 73 -6.57 -8.53 -11.43
C PHE A 73 -6.35 -7.31 -10.55
N TYR A 74 -5.59 -7.50 -9.46
CA TYR A 74 -5.12 -6.46 -8.57
C TYR A 74 -3.59 -6.44 -8.55
N ILE A 75 -3.04 -5.23 -8.49
CA ILE A 75 -1.60 -4.99 -8.43
C ILE A 75 -1.28 -4.34 -7.08
N PRO A 76 -0.37 -4.89 -6.27
CA PRO A 76 0.06 -4.24 -5.04
C PRO A 76 0.86 -2.98 -5.37
N ARG A 77 0.47 -1.85 -4.78
CA ARG A 77 1.20 -0.57 -4.87
C ARG A 77 1.46 -0.04 -3.47
N PHE A 78 2.72 0.29 -3.19
CA PHE A 78 3.06 1.01 -1.98
C PHE A 78 2.51 2.43 -2.07
N LYS A 79 1.64 2.78 -1.13
CA LYS A 79 1.09 4.13 -0.98
C LYS A 79 1.41 4.64 0.41
N LEU A 80 1.65 5.94 0.50
CA LEU A 80 1.85 6.62 1.78
C LEU A 80 0.61 6.42 2.65
N ASN A 81 0.79 5.83 3.82
CA ASN A 81 -0.28 5.69 4.80
C ASN A 81 -0.21 6.84 5.80
N LYS A 82 -0.70 8.01 5.39
CA LYS A 82 -0.70 9.22 6.22
C LYS A 82 -1.23 8.95 7.63
N GLY A 83 -2.25 8.11 7.78
CA GLY A 83 -2.80 7.81 9.10
C GLY A 83 -1.85 7.07 10.05
N GLN A 84 -0.95 6.22 9.53
CA GLN A 84 0.10 5.57 10.32
C GLN A 84 1.32 6.48 10.47
N ASP A 85 1.71 7.18 9.41
CA ASP A 85 2.86 8.09 9.43
C ASP A 85 2.62 9.26 10.38
N ASP A 86 1.41 9.81 10.38
CA ASP A 86 1.01 10.84 11.31
C ASP A 86 1.16 10.31 12.72
N ARG A 87 0.65 9.10 13.01
CA ARG A 87 0.79 8.48 14.33
C ARG A 87 2.24 8.36 14.80
N SER A 88 3.14 7.94 13.94
CA SER A 88 4.57 7.83 14.32
C SER A 88 5.20 9.21 14.53
N ASN A 89 4.80 10.21 13.74
CA ASN A 89 5.36 11.56 13.79
C ASN A 89 4.77 12.42 14.92
N LEU A 90 3.71 11.95 15.57
CA LEU A 90 3.09 12.62 16.71
C LEU A 90 4.08 12.96 17.85
N GLY A 91 5.06 12.09 18.10
CA GLY A 91 6.11 12.33 19.10
C GLY A 91 7.15 13.37 18.69
N HIS A 92 7.24 13.69 17.39
CA HIS A 92 8.23 14.61 16.83
C HIS A 92 7.64 15.96 16.42
N ARG A 93 6.35 16.02 16.08
CA ARG A 93 5.65 17.24 15.67
C ARG A 93 4.18 17.19 16.07
N ASN A 94 3.59 18.36 16.29
CA ASN A 94 2.15 18.48 16.52
C ASN A 94 1.40 18.23 15.20
N ILE A 95 0.52 17.23 15.16
CA ILE A 95 -0.26 16.88 13.97
C ILE A 95 -1.73 17.06 14.29
N THR A 96 -2.43 17.85 13.49
CA THR A 96 -3.87 18.11 13.66
C THR A 96 -4.73 17.34 12.65
N LYS A 97 -5.88 16.83 13.09
CA LYS A 97 -6.77 15.95 12.33
C LYS A 97 -8.20 16.26 12.72
N GLN A 98 -9.05 16.34 11.71
CA GLN A 98 -10.48 16.49 11.93
C GLN A 98 -11.09 15.14 12.37
N ILE A 99 -11.73 15.14 13.53
CA ILE A 99 -12.38 13.95 14.11
C ILE A 99 -13.80 14.32 14.53
N ALA A 100 -14.77 13.50 14.15
CA ALA A 100 -16.13 13.60 14.68
C ALA A 100 -16.14 13.05 16.12
N ILE A 101 -16.26 13.95 17.11
CA ILE A 101 -16.22 13.62 18.55
C ILE A 101 -17.30 12.60 18.95
N ARG A 102 -18.41 12.53 18.21
CA ARG A 102 -19.51 11.58 18.46
C ARG A 102 -19.23 10.16 17.98
N GLU A 103 -18.26 9.97 17.09
CA GLU A 103 -17.97 8.69 16.45
C GLU A 103 -16.69 8.03 16.99
N LYS A 104 -15.88 8.78 17.74
CA LYS A 104 -14.60 8.32 18.29
C LYS A 104 -14.36 8.89 19.68
N THR A 105 -13.83 8.05 20.55
CA THR A 105 -13.36 8.44 21.88
C THR A 105 -12.22 9.46 21.74
N VAL A 106 -12.32 10.56 22.48
CA VAL A 106 -11.26 11.55 22.62
C VAL A 106 -10.98 11.81 24.09
N GLU A 107 -9.72 12.00 24.46
CA GLU A 107 -9.30 12.28 25.83
C GLU A 107 -8.93 13.76 25.98
N LEU A 108 -9.33 14.39 27.08
CA LEU A 108 -8.90 15.75 27.40
C LEU A 108 -7.65 15.67 28.28
N VAL A 109 -6.55 16.28 27.84
CA VAL A 109 -5.28 16.26 28.56
C VAL A 109 -4.79 17.69 28.77
N GLN A 110 -4.24 17.95 29.96
CA GLN A 110 -3.71 19.25 30.36
C GLN A 110 -2.19 19.29 30.12
N ARG A 111 -1.66 20.44 29.70
CA ARG A 111 -0.20 20.62 29.56
C ARG A 111 0.43 20.88 30.92
N GLU A 112 1.56 20.23 31.22
CA GLU A 112 2.31 20.41 32.49
C GLU A 112 3.01 21.77 32.64
N THR A 113 2.89 22.67 31.66
CA THR A 113 3.51 24.00 31.70
C THR A 113 2.57 25.01 32.38
N GLN A 114 3.13 26.05 32.99
CA GLN A 114 2.46 27.05 33.86
C GLN A 114 1.27 27.83 33.25
N ASP A 115 0.92 27.57 31.98
CA ASP A 115 -0.25 28.10 31.29
C ASP A 115 -1.25 26.97 31.06
N ALA A 116 -2.44 27.08 31.67
CA ALA A 116 -3.48 26.04 31.76
C ALA A 116 -4.18 25.73 30.42
N SER A 117 -3.42 25.38 29.39
CA SER A 117 -3.93 24.98 28.08
C SER A 117 -4.28 23.49 28.08
N CYS A 118 -5.52 23.18 27.70
CA CYS A 118 -6.03 21.83 27.51
C CYS A 118 -6.05 21.47 26.03
N TYR A 119 -5.81 20.20 25.72
CA TYR A 119 -5.80 19.66 24.36
C TYR A 119 -6.55 18.33 24.30
N LEU A 120 -7.17 18.03 23.15
CA LEU A 120 -7.91 16.79 22.94
C LEU A 120 -6.98 15.75 22.31
N LEU A 121 -7.05 14.47 22.70
CA LEU A 121 -6.32 13.34 22.10
C LEU A 121 -7.28 12.39 21.45
N ASP A 122 -6.86 11.71 20.38
CA ASP A 122 -7.58 10.51 19.92
C ASP A 122 -7.40 9.42 20.98
N GLY A 123 -8.51 8.95 21.57
CA GLY A 123 -8.55 7.99 22.69
C GLY A 123 -8.28 6.55 22.28
N LYS A 124 -7.91 6.29 21.02
CA LYS A 124 -7.21 5.04 20.70
C LYS A 124 -5.88 5.08 21.44
N ALA A 125 -5.77 4.24 22.48
CA ALA A 125 -4.52 3.93 23.17
C ALA A 125 -3.35 3.93 22.17
N TRP A 126 -2.22 4.49 22.60
CA TRP A 126 -1.08 4.99 21.82
C TRP A 126 -1.20 6.47 21.41
N GLN A 127 -1.21 7.32 22.47
CA GLN A 127 -0.75 8.72 22.63
C GLN A 127 -0.96 9.67 21.43
N THR A 128 -1.62 10.85 21.62
CA THR A 128 -1.11 12.22 21.31
C THR A 128 -2.14 13.36 21.27
N ILE A 129 -1.61 14.54 21.64
CA ILE A 129 -1.94 15.99 21.60
C ILE A 129 -2.62 16.54 20.31
N PHE A 130 -3.78 17.21 20.44
CA PHE A 130 -4.34 18.17 19.46
C PHE A 130 -4.65 19.53 20.08
N SER A 131 -4.11 20.60 19.50
CA SER A 131 -4.40 22.00 19.86
C SER A 131 -5.78 22.45 19.33
N CYS A 132 -6.62 22.99 20.21
CA CYS A 132 -7.78 23.80 19.83
C CYS A 132 -7.83 25.03 20.76
N SER A 133 -7.57 26.21 20.20
CA SER A 133 -7.80 27.49 20.89
C SER A 133 -9.30 27.77 20.91
N ILE A 134 -9.88 27.82 22.11
CA ILE A 134 -11.19 28.42 22.40
C ILE A 134 -10.92 29.80 22.97
#